data_AF-A0A3R7RDT2-F1
#
_entry.id   AF-A0A3R7RDT2-F1
#
_cell.length_a   1.000
_cell.length_b   1.000
_cell.length_c   1.000
_cell.angle_alpha   90.00
_cell.angle_beta   90.00
_cell.angle_gamma   90.00
#
_symmetry.space_group_name_H-M   'P 1'
#
loop_
_entity.id
_entity.type
_entity.pdbx_description
1 polymer ?
#
loop_
_entity_poly.entity_id
_entity_poly.type
_entity_poly.pdbx_seq_one_letter_code
_entity_poly.pdbx_strand_id
1 'polypeptide(L)'
;MIALRHPALRRASFVVVAVLVSLLFLGVASSREVVVGVLDGTHKLTAEDITTGFRASEKNFVTRCGEFDAHGDKFVVILEMGKFSDYLVPKAGVTLCGLLTSSTTAQKYLHAPQDPREAAWDGHTFPIAPSLYTTALGGSAEGYVSGGRSTLSFWGD
;
A
#
# COMPACT_ATOMS: atom_id res chain seq x y z
N MET A 1 80.60 11.87 27.23
CA MET A 1 80.97 10.82 26.25
C MET A 1 79.87 9.79 26.20
N ILE A 2 79.62 9.29 24.99
CA ILE A 2 78.55 8.43 24.48
C ILE A 2 78.29 7.16 25.31
N ALA A 3 77.02 6.80 25.49
CA ALA A 3 76.51 5.45 25.17
C ALA A 3 74.98 5.43 25.07
N LEU A 4 74.47 5.34 23.84
CA LEU A 4 73.13 4.83 23.51
C LEU A 4 72.97 3.40 24.02
N ARG A 5 71.73 3.03 24.41
CA ARG A 5 71.05 1.79 23.98
C ARG A 5 69.56 1.81 24.39
N HIS A 6 68.69 2.02 23.40
CA HIS A 6 67.36 1.36 23.32
C HIS A 6 67.60 -0.03 22.70
N PRO A 7 66.83 -1.10 23.02
CA PRO A 7 65.40 -1.25 22.67
C PRO A 7 64.62 -1.97 23.81
N ALA A 8 63.31 -2.24 23.81
CA ALA A 8 62.40 -2.55 22.72
C ALA A 8 60.94 -2.30 23.15
N LEU A 9 60.19 -1.78 22.19
CA LEU A 9 58.78 -2.05 21.90
C LEU A 9 58.11 -3.16 22.75
N ARG A 10 57.05 -2.80 23.48
CA ARG A 10 55.84 -3.62 23.52
C ARG A 10 54.64 -2.74 23.16
N ARG A 11 54.27 -2.82 21.88
CA ARG A 11 52.91 -2.56 21.42
C ARG A 11 52.00 -3.62 22.05
N ALA A 12 50.92 -3.20 22.68
CA ALA A 12 49.69 -3.98 22.74
C ALA A 12 48.52 -3.00 22.79
N SER A 13 47.82 -2.96 21.67
CA SER A 13 46.63 -2.19 21.39
C SER A 13 45.38 -2.81 22.05
N PHE A 14 44.29 -2.04 22.00
CA PHE A 14 42.88 -2.42 22.22
C PHE A 14 42.47 -2.53 23.71
N VAL A 15 41.32 -2.03 24.17
CA VAL A 15 40.00 -2.00 23.52
C VAL A 15 39.20 -0.79 24.04
N VAL A 16 38.69 0.05 23.14
CA VAL A 16 37.59 0.98 23.46
C VAL A 16 36.30 0.17 23.37
N VAL A 17 35.74 -0.27 24.50
CA VAL A 17 34.38 -0.80 24.53
C VAL A 17 33.45 0.36 24.90
N ALA A 18 33.17 1.21 23.91
CA ALA A 18 32.01 2.09 23.99
C ALA A 18 30.77 1.20 23.79
N VAL A 19 30.13 0.81 24.90
CA VAL A 19 28.82 0.16 24.86
C VAL A 19 27.80 1.21 24.44
N LEU A 20 27.67 1.44 23.12
CA LEU A 20 26.47 2.01 22.55
C LEU A 20 25.37 0.95 22.72
N VAL A 21 24.64 1.03 23.83
CA VAL A 21 23.28 0.47 23.90
C VAL A 21 22.44 1.34 22.98
N SER A 22 22.57 1.12 21.67
CA SER A 22 21.60 1.59 20.70
C SER A 22 20.28 0.94 21.08
N LEU A 23 19.42 1.74 21.71
CA LEU A 23 17.99 1.49 21.82
C LEU A 23 17.44 1.35 20.40
N LEU A 24 17.59 0.15 19.83
CA LEU A 24 16.78 -0.36 18.74
C LEU A 24 15.38 -0.60 19.30
N PHE A 25 14.71 0.47 19.73
CA PHE A 25 13.29 0.55 19.52
C PHE A 25 13.10 0.70 18.02
N LEU A 26 13.15 -0.44 17.32
CA LEU A 26 12.36 -0.63 16.11
C LEU A 26 10.92 -0.46 16.57
N GLY A 27 10.48 0.80 16.65
CA GLY A 27 9.08 1.11 16.70
C GLY A 27 8.51 0.47 15.45
N VAL A 28 7.81 -0.65 15.62
CA VAL A 28 6.88 -1.13 14.61
C VAL A 28 5.95 0.06 14.45
N ALA A 29 6.14 0.82 13.37
CA ALA A 29 5.20 1.85 12.99
C ALA A 29 3.88 1.12 12.83
N SER A 30 3.02 1.23 13.85
CA SER A 30 1.67 0.69 13.78
C SER A 30 1.04 1.41 12.60
N SER A 31 0.96 0.71 11.47
CA SER A 31 0.26 1.18 10.28
C SER A 31 -1.19 1.33 10.70
N ARG A 32 -1.57 2.56 11.07
CA ARG A 32 -2.97 2.86 11.37
C ARG A 32 -3.74 2.66 10.08
N GLU A 33 -4.63 1.68 10.10
CA GLU A 33 -5.60 1.51 9.04
C GLU A 33 -6.53 2.73 9.04
N VAL A 34 -6.69 3.33 7.87
CA VAL A 34 -7.56 4.49 7.69
C VAL A 34 -8.69 4.08 6.76
N VAL A 35 -9.92 4.18 7.27
CA VAL A 35 -11.13 3.90 6.48
C VAL A 35 -11.37 5.08 5.55
N VAL A 36 -11.07 4.89 4.27
CA VAL A 36 -11.30 5.89 3.21
C VAL A 36 -12.79 5.99 2.85
N GLY A 37 -13.55 4.91 2.99
CA GLY A 37 -14.99 4.92 2.74
C GLY A 37 -15.67 3.60 3.12
N VAL A 38 -16.99 3.67 3.22
CA VAL A 38 -17.89 2.54 3.45
C VAL A 38 -19.06 2.70 2.50
N LEU A 39 -19.43 1.63 1.78
CA LEU A 39 -20.54 1.64 0.83
C LEU A 39 -21.56 0.57 1.24
N ASP A 40 -22.82 0.97 1.37
CA ASP A 40 -23.93 0.06 1.68
C ASP A 40 -24.57 -0.57 0.42
N GLY A 41 -24.07 -0.20 -0.76
CA GLY A 41 -24.54 -0.67 -2.07
C GLY A 41 -25.75 0.09 -2.63
N THR A 42 -26.26 1.11 -1.93
CA THR A 42 -27.37 1.95 -2.43
C THR A 42 -26.91 3.11 -3.30
N HIS A 43 -25.64 3.51 -3.18
CA HIS A 43 -25.02 4.57 -3.99
C HIS A 43 -23.96 3.96 -4.91
N LYS A 44 -24.07 4.26 -6.20
CA LYS A 44 -23.01 3.94 -7.16
C LYS A 44 -21.96 5.04 -7.07
N LEU A 45 -20.73 4.67 -6.71
CA LEU A 45 -19.62 5.61 -6.68
C LEU A 45 -19.32 6.15 -8.07
N THR A 46 -19.03 7.44 -8.16
CA THR A 46 -18.48 8.06 -9.37
C THR A 46 -17.07 8.58 -9.12
N ALA A 47 -16.35 8.91 -10.20
CA ALA A 47 -15.05 9.59 -10.04
C ALA A 47 -15.20 10.94 -9.30
N GLU A 48 -16.32 11.64 -9.52
CA GLU A 48 -16.63 12.87 -8.79
C GLU A 48 -16.75 12.61 -7.28
N ASP A 49 -17.57 11.63 -6.87
CA ASP A 49 -17.73 11.24 -5.46
C ASP A 49 -16.39 10.94 -4.77
N ILE A 50 -15.47 10.27 -5.48
CA ILE A 50 -14.13 9.93 -4.97
C ILE A 50 -13.27 11.20 -4.81
N THR A 51 -13.32 12.11 -5.78
CA THR A 51 -12.47 13.31 -5.83
C THR A 51 -12.97 14.45 -4.94
N THR A 52 -14.26 14.53 -4.67
CA THR A 52 -14.87 15.54 -3.79
C THR A 52 -15.17 14.99 -2.41
N GLY A 53 -15.32 13.68 -2.28
CA GLY A 53 -15.93 13.02 -1.14
C GLY A 53 -17.46 13.12 -1.17
N PHE A 54 -18.12 12.20 -0.48
CA PHE A 54 -19.55 12.26 -0.19
C PHE A 54 -19.85 11.62 1.18
N ARG A 55 -20.97 12.00 1.80
CA ARG A 55 -21.45 11.38 3.03
C ARG A 55 -22.97 11.38 3.08
N ALA A 56 -23.57 10.22 2.87
CA ALA A 56 -25.00 10.01 3.06
C ALA A 56 -25.30 9.47 4.48
N SER A 57 -24.41 8.63 5.02
CA SER A 57 -24.48 8.14 6.41
C SER A 57 -23.11 7.65 6.88
N GLU A 58 -23.01 7.23 8.15
CA GLU A 58 -21.80 6.56 8.68
C GLU A 58 -21.51 5.20 8.01
N LYS A 59 -22.44 4.65 7.23
CA LYS A 59 -22.26 3.39 6.49
C LYS A 59 -22.31 3.59 4.97
N ASN A 60 -22.36 4.84 4.50
CA ASN A 60 -22.41 5.17 3.09
C ASN A 60 -21.74 6.52 2.86
N PHE A 61 -20.41 6.49 2.77
CA PHE A 61 -19.56 7.66 2.60
C PHE A 61 -18.23 7.30 1.92
N VAL A 62 -17.61 8.30 1.31
CA VAL A 62 -16.21 8.29 0.90
C VAL A 62 -15.58 9.62 1.30
N THR A 63 -14.45 9.55 1.98
CA THR A 63 -13.59 10.70 2.26
C THR A 63 -12.89 11.13 0.98
N ARG A 64 -12.75 12.44 0.79
CA ARG A 64 -12.10 13.02 -0.37
C ARG A 64 -10.69 12.43 -0.55
N CYS A 65 -10.41 11.80 -1.70
CA CYS A 65 -9.16 11.09 -1.91
C CYS A 65 -7.89 11.96 -1.79
N GLY A 66 -8.01 13.27 -2.06
CA GLY A 66 -6.89 14.22 -1.98
C GLY A 66 -6.42 14.52 -0.56
N GLU A 67 -7.21 14.19 0.46
CA GLU A 67 -6.77 14.30 1.86
C GLU A 67 -5.58 13.37 2.18
N PHE A 68 -5.33 12.39 1.32
CA PHE A 68 -4.29 11.38 1.48
C PHE A 68 -3.06 11.61 0.61
N ASP A 69 -2.96 12.74 -0.10
CA ASP A 69 -1.85 13.02 -1.03
C ASP A 69 -0.47 13.01 -0.34
N ALA A 70 -0.41 13.31 0.96
CA ALA A 70 0.82 13.25 1.74
C ALA A 70 1.44 11.84 1.82
N HIS A 71 0.66 10.79 1.57
CA HIS A 71 1.17 9.41 1.50
C HIS A 71 1.94 9.13 0.22
N GLY A 72 1.76 9.93 -0.84
CA GLY A 72 2.32 9.64 -2.17
C GLY A 72 1.84 8.28 -2.66
N ASP A 73 2.79 7.39 -2.99
CA ASP A 73 2.57 5.99 -3.37
C ASP A 73 2.85 4.98 -2.23
N LYS A 74 3.02 5.47 -1.00
CA LYS A 74 3.38 4.64 0.18
C LYS A 74 2.13 4.20 0.94
N PHE A 75 1.22 3.55 0.24
CA PHE A 75 -0.02 3.01 0.81
C PHE A 75 -0.42 1.71 0.11
N VAL A 76 -1.38 1.01 0.70
CA VAL A 76 -2.08 -0.12 0.06
C VAL A 76 -3.57 0.16 0.24
N VAL A 77 -4.35 0.02 -0.83
CA VAL A 77 -5.82 0.06 -0.70
C VAL A 77 -6.31 -1.34 -0.40
N ILE A 78 -7.10 -1.46 0.65
CA ILE A 78 -7.76 -2.69 1.04
C ILE A 78 -9.23 -2.52 0.69
N LEU A 79 -9.73 -3.38 -0.18
CA LEU A 79 -11.14 -3.40 -0.58
C LEU A 79 -11.81 -4.59 0.07
N GLU A 80 -12.55 -4.32 1.15
CA GLU A 80 -13.29 -5.34 1.89
C GLU A 80 -14.70 -5.53 1.33
N MET A 81 -15.01 -6.77 0.94
CA MET A 81 -16.28 -7.19 0.34
C MET A 81 -16.84 -8.38 1.12
N GLY A 82 -17.33 -8.12 2.33
CA GLY A 82 -17.81 -9.15 3.24
C GLY A 82 -16.65 -9.95 3.82
N LYS A 83 -16.49 -11.21 3.40
CA LYS A 83 -15.39 -12.09 3.85
C LYS A 83 -14.15 -12.07 2.94
N PHE A 84 -14.23 -11.33 1.84
CA PHE A 84 -13.19 -11.23 0.83
C PHE A 84 -12.52 -9.87 0.95
N SER A 85 -11.21 -9.83 0.75
CA SER A 85 -10.44 -8.58 0.70
C SER A 85 -9.52 -8.62 -0.50
N ASP A 86 -9.52 -7.55 -1.30
CA ASP A 86 -8.53 -7.33 -2.34
C ASP A 86 -7.51 -6.28 -1.87
N TYR A 87 -6.26 -6.46 -2.28
CA TYR A 87 -5.17 -5.54 -1.95
C TYR A 87 -4.64 -4.90 -3.22
N LEU A 88 -4.75 -3.58 -3.32
CA LEU A 88 -4.29 -2.81 -4.46
C LEU A 88 -3.01 -2.05 -4.07
N VAL A 89 -1.92 -2.38 -4.74
CA VAL A 89 -0.62 -1.75 -4.55
C VAL A 89 -0.45 -0.66 -5.62
N PRO A 90 -0.32 0.62 -5.25
CA PRO A 90 -0.11 1.70 -6.21
C PRO A 90 1.22 1.52 -6.94
N LYS A 91 1.26 1.89 -8.22
CA LYS A 91 2.54 2.05 -8.92
C LYS A 91 3.26 3.30 -8.41
N ALA A 92 4.56 3.36 -8.68
CA ALA A 92 5.39 4.49 -8.29
C ALA A 92 4.77 5.84 -8.73
N GLY A 93 4.67 6.78 -7.79
CA GLY A 93 4.10 8.11 -8.00
C GLY A 93 2.57 8.19 -8.17
N VAL A 94 1.84 7.09 -7.99
CA VAL A 94 0.37 7.08 -8.06
C VAL A 94 -0.22 7.46 -6.69
N THR A 95 -1.01 8.52 -6.65
CA THR A 95 -1.77 8.93 -5.46
C THR A 95 -3.04 8.10 -5.27
N LEU A 96 -3.69 8.21 -4.11
CA LEU A 96 -4.97 7.54 -3.86
C LEU A 96 -6.04 7.93 -4.88
N CYS A 97 -6.16 9.22 -5.21
CA CYS A 97 -7.06 9.66 -6.29
C CYS A 97 -6.71 8.99 -7.61
N GLY A 98 -5.44 9.03 -8.00
CA GLY A 98 -4.98 8.43 -9.25
C GLY A 98 -5.21 6.93 -9.32
N LEU A 99 -5.23 6.23 -8.19
CA LEU A 99 -5.56 4.81 -8.10
C LEU A 99 -7.07 4.59 -8.22
N LEU A 100 -7.87 5.25 -7.37
CA LEU A 100 -9.31 5.00 -7.24
C LEU A 100 -10.11 5.49 -8.45
N THR A 101 -9.67 6.55 -9.13
CA THR A 101 -10.31 7.06 -10.36
C THR A 101 -9.62 6.57 -11.63
N SER A 102 -8.69 5.63 -11.53
CA SER A 102 -8.02 5.07 -12.71
C SER A 102 -9.01 4.27 -13.54
N SER A 103 -9.05 4.53 -14.84
CA SER A 103 -9.49 3.49 -15.77
C SER A 103 -8.52 2.30 -15.65
N THR A 104 -9.06 1.11 -15.79
CA THR A 104 -8.25 -0.13 -15.78
C THR A 104 -7.22 -0.16 -16.90
N THR A 105 -7.48 0.50 -18.04
CA THR A 105 -6.52 0.62 -19.15
C THR A 105 -5.24 1.38 -18.77
N ALA A 106 -5.32 2.29 -17.79
CA ALA A 106 -4.16 3.07 -17.35
C ALA A 106 -3.23 2.30 -16.39
N GLN A 107 -3.68 1.13 -15.87
CA GLN A 107 -2.87 0.22 -15.05
C GLN A 107 -2.13 0.93 -13.91
N LYS A 108 -2.82 1.74 -13.10
CA LYS A 108 -2.19 2.57 -12.06
C LYS A 108 -1.85 1.82 -10.76
N TYR A 109 -2.22 0.55 -10.68
CA TYR A 109 -2.00 -0.30 -9.52
C TYR A 109 -1.78 -1.76 -9.95
N LEU A 110 -1.29 -2.56 -9.02
CA LEU A 110 -1.16 -4.01 -9.12
C LEU A 110 -2.06 -4.65 -8.05
N HIS A 111 -2.52 -5.86 -8.30
CA HIS A 111 -3.19 -6.66 -7.28
C HIS A 111 -2.18 -7.52 -6.53
N ALA A 112 -2.33 -7.60 -5.21
CA ALA A 112 -1.65 -8.58 -4.37
C ALA A 112 -2.67 -9.58 -3.81
N PRO A 113 -2.45 -10.90 -3.94
CA PRO A 113 -3.38 -11.92 -3.43
C PRO A 113 -3.27 -12.14 -1.91
N GLN A 114 -2.28 -11.52 -1.27
CA GLN A 114 -2.01 -11.57 0.16
C GLN A 114 -1.83 -10.15 0.66
N ASP A 115 -2.13 -9.91 1.95
CA ASP A 115 -1.98 -8.59 2.55
C ASP A 115 -0.51 -8.14 2.54
N PRO A 116 -0.17 -7.06 1.80
CA PRO A 116 1.20 -6.56 1.71
C PRO A 116 1.78 -6.03 3.02
N ARG A 117 0.94 -5.85 4.05
CA ARG A 117 1.35 -5.41 5.39
C ARG A 117 1.87 -6.56 6.25
N GLU A 118 1.54 -7.80 5.88
CA GLU A 118 1.93 -8.98 6.63
C GLU A 118 3.41 -9.32 6.42
N ALA A 119 4.10 -9.69 7.50
CA ALA A 119 5.53 -10.00 7.44
C ALA A 119 5.86 -11.21 6.55
N ALA A 120 4.86 -12.07 6.29
CA ALA A 120 4.99 -13.24 5.44
C ALA A 120 4.82 -12.93 3.94
N TRP A 121 4.44 -11.70 3.57
CA TRP A 121 4.24 -11.36 2.16
C TRP A 121 5.56 -11.41 1.38
N ASP A 122 5.54 -12.14 0.27
CA ASP A 122 6.70 -12.39 -0.58
C ASP A 122 6.89 -11.35 -1.71
N GLY A 123 6.03 -10.32 -1.74
CA GLY A 123 6.04 -9.29 -2.77
C GLY A 123 5.31 -9.69 -4.05
N HIS A 124 4.66 -10.86 -4.09
CA HIS A 124 3.97 -11.33 -5.28
C HIS A 124 2.80 -10.41 -5.63
N THR A 125 2.83 -9.87 -6.85
CA THR A 125 1.81 -8.99 -7.41
C THR A 125 1.59 -9.30 -8.88
N PHE A 126 0.41 -8.98 -9.40
CA PHE A 126 0.09 -9.13 -10.82
C PHE A 126 -0.64 -7.90 -11.36
N PRO A 127 -0.42 -7.55 -12.65
CA PRO A 127 -1.24 -6.57 -13.32
C PRO A 127 -2.67 -7.11 -13.44
N ILE A 128 -3.65 -6.22 -13.35
CA ILE A 128 -5.06 -6.58 -13.51
C ILE A 128 -5.41 -6.42 -14.98
N ALA A 129 -6.14 -7.35 -15.59
CA ALA A 129 -6.58 -7.13 -16.95
C ALA A 129 -7.47 -5.87 -17.05
N PRO A 130 -7.43 -5.12 -18.17
CA PRO A 130 -8.36 -4.02 -18.38
C PRO A 130 -9.82 -4.48 -18.25
N SER A 131 -10.73 -3.66 -17.71
CA SER A 131 -12.18 -3.90 -17.70
C SER A 131 -12.75 -3.93 -19.12
N LEU A 132 -13.83 -4.68 -19.31
CA LEU A 132 -14.63 -4.66 -20.55
C LEU A 132 -15.41 -3.35 -20.73
N TYR A 133 -15.65 -2.62 -19.64
CA TYR A 133 -16.37 -1.35 -19.64
C TYR A 133 -15.36 -0.20 -19.53
N THR A 134 -15.32 0.67 -20.55
CA THR A 134 -14.40 1.81 -20.61
C THR A 134 -14.70 2.89 -19.58
N THR A 135 -15.93 2.91 -19.05
CA THR A 135 -16.36 3.84 -18.00
C THR A 135 -16.11 3.30 -16.60
N ALA A 136 -15.83 2.01 -16.41
CA ALA A 136 -15.61 1.46 -15.08
C ALA A 136 -14.33 2.04 -14.46
N LEU A 137 -14.42 2.46 -13.20
CA LEU A 137 -13.25 2.74 -12.38
C LEU A 137 -12.75 1.38 -11.85
N GLY A 138 -11.51 1.03 -12.16
CA GLY A 138 -10.97 -0.29 -11.83
C GLY A 138 -11.79 -1.49 -12.35
N GLY A 139 -11.54 -2.66 -11.76
CA GLY A 139 -12.07 -3.96 -12.24
C GLY A 139 -11.16 -4.72 -13.21
N SER A 140 -11.62 -5.89 -13.67
CA SER A 140 -10.86 -6.80 -14.55
C SER A 140 -11.77 -7.42 -15.62
N ALA A 141 -11.33 -7.49 -16.88
CA ALA A 141 -11.97 -8.32 -17.92
C ALA A 141 -11.55 -9.78 -17.84
N GLU A 142 -10.44 -10.09 -17.17
CA GLU A 142 -10.05 -11.47 -16.93
C GLU A 142 -10.97 -12.10 -15.88
N GLY A 143 -11.50 -13.28 -16.22
CA GLY A 143 -12.11 -14.19 -15.26
C GLY A 143 -11.06 -14.81 -14.33
N TYR A 144 -11.35 -15.87 -13.60
CA TYR A 144 -12.52 -16.71 -13.56
C TYR A 144 -12.54 -17.26 -12.15
N VAL A 145 -13.66 -17.12 -11.43
CA VAL A 145 -13.89 -18.10 -10.37
C VAL A 145 -14.11 -19.43 -11.10
N SER A 146 -13.29 -20.44 -10.82
CA SER A 146 -13.62 -21.81 -11.22
C SER A 146 -15.03 -22.13 -10.68
N GLY A 147 -15.97 -22.53 -11.54
CA GLY A 147 -17.36 -22.81 -11.15
C GLY A 147 -18.44 -21.92 -11.78
N GLY A 148 -18.15 -21.21 -12.87
CA GLY A 148 -19.20 -20.58 -13.70
C GLY A 148 -19.75 -19.25 -13.18
N ARG A 149 -18.98 -18.49 -12.40
CA ARG A 149 -19.38 -17.17 -11.90
C ARG A 149 -18.67 -16.06 -12.68
N SER A 150 -19.43 -15.05 -13.11
CA SER A 150 -18.90 -13.81 -13.66
C SER A 150 -18.47 -12.86 -12.54
N THR A 151 -17.35 -12.17 -12.70
CA THR A 151 -16.98 -11.03 -11.87
C THR A 151 -17.66 -9.78 -12.41
N LEU A 152 -18.21 -8.96 -11.50
CA LEU A 152 -18.75 -7.65 -11.83
C LEU A 152 -17.71 -6.61 -11.40
N SER A 153 -17.46 -5.58 -12.22
CA SER A 153 -16.58 -4.47 -11.84
C SER A 153 -17.16 -3.78 -10.59
N PHE A 154 -16.38 -3.74 -9.50
CA PHE A 154 -16.94 -3.44 -8.18
C PHE A 154 -16.81 -1.98 -7.72
N TRP A 155 -16.28 -1.04 -8.51
CA TRP A 155 -16.41 0.36 -8.07
C TRP A 155 -16.68 1.33 -9.22
N GLY A 156 -17.95 1.70 -9.35
CA GLY A 156 -18.33 2.94 -9.99
C GLY A 156 -18.23 3.04 -11.51
N ASP A 157 -18.60 4.22 -12.01
CA ASP A 157 -18.46 4.67 -13.41
C ASP A 157 -17.99 6.13 -13.55
#